data_AF-A0A4Q3T928-F1
#
_entry.id   AF-A0A4Q3T928-F1
#
_cell.length_a   1.000
_cell.length_b   1.000
_cell.length_c   1.000
_cell.angle_alpha   90.00
_cell.angle_beta   90.00
_cell.angle_gamma   90.00
#
_symmetry.space_group_name_H-M   'P 1'
#
loop_
_entity.id
_entity.type
_entity.pdbx_description
1 polymer ?
#
loop_
_entity_poly.entity_id
_entity_poly.type
_entity_poly.pdbx_seq_one_letter_code
_entity_poly.pdbx_strand_id
1 'polypeptide(L)'
;MGRVLNGPKGKPNPDLYNDVASRIMALYRQRIESRTRTDDDDVEAARLSDDLERQLRLAGLAAERIELRRMARSRLIDEGTARKLIREVDLQELRYS
;
A
#
# COMPACT_ATOMS: atom_id res chain seq x y z
N MET A 1 8.14 -27.88 34.42
CA MET A 1 8.77 -26.59 34.04
C MET A 1 8.49 -26.34 32.56
N GLY A 2 7.78 -25.27 32.23
CA GLY A 2 7.47 -24.91 30.84
C GLY A 2 6.32 -23.91 30.76
N ARG A 3 6.55 -22.65 31.20
CA ARG A 3 5.57 -21.57 31.09
C ARG A 3 5.43 -21.15 29.63
N VAL A 4 4.23 -21.31 29.09
CA VAL A 4 3.82 -20.73 27.81
C VAL A 4 3.64 -19.23 28.03
N LEU A 5 4.56 -18.42 27.49
CA LEU A 5 4.43 -16.97 27.48
C LEU A 5 3.46 -16.56 26.38
N ASN A 6 2.16 -16.55 26.69
CA ASN A 6 1.18 -15.83 25.88
C ASN A 6 1.25 -14.36 26.30
N GLY A 7 1.96 -13.54 25.53
CA GLY A 7 2.01 -12.08 25.71
C GLY A 7 0.61 -11.46 25.48
N PRO A 8 0.31 -10.33 26.13
CA PRO A 8 -1.01 -9.73 26.05
C PRO A 8 -1.29 -9.21 24.63
N LYS A 9 -2.43 -9.60 24.06
CA LYS A 9 -2.99 -8.97 22.87
C LYS A 9 -3.15 -7.48 23.19
N GLY A 10 -2.36 -6.64 22.53
CA GLY A 10 -2.32 -5.19 22.75
C GLY A 10 -3.72 -4.58 22.63
N LYS A 11 -4.05 -3.67 23.55
CA LYS A 11 -5.32 -2.92 23.50
C LYS A 11 -5.38 -2.14 22.18
N PRO A 12 -6.56 -2.01 21.54
CA PRO A 12 -6.70 -1.23 20.32
C PRO A 12 -6.23 0.21 20.57
N ASN A 13 -5.29 0.69 19.75
CA ASN A 13 -4.78 2.06 19.83
C ASN A 13 -5.74 2.99 19.06
N PRO A 14 -6.57 3.80 19.73
CA PRO A 14 -7.56 4.65 19.08
C PRO A 14 -6.93 5.65 18.09
N ASP A 15 -5.70 6.08 18.34
CA ASP A 15 -4.99 7.00 17.44
C ASP A 15 -4.65 6.35 16.10
N LEU A 16 -4.28 5.06 16.13
CA LEU A 16 -4.02 4.28 14.91
C LEU A 16 -5.29 4.12 14.06
N TYR A 17 -6.44 3.92 14.70
CA TYR A 17 -7.72 3.83 13.98
C TYR A 17 -8.10 5.16 13.35
N ASN A 18 -7.89 6.28 14.04
CA ASN A 18 -8.17 7.62 13.52
C ASN A 18 -7.27 7.97 12.33
N ASP A 19 -5.98 7.62 12.39
CA ASP A 19 -5.04 7.82 11.29
C ASP A 19 -5.45 7.02 10.04
N VAL A 20 -5.71 5.71 10.22
CA VAL A 20 -6.18 4.85 9.13
C VAL A 20 -7.50 5.34 8.54
N ALA A 21 -8.46 5.73 9.38
CA ALA A 21 -9.74 6.28 8.93
C ALA A 21 -9.56 7.58 8.13
N SER A 22 -8.67 8.47 8.58
CA SER A 22 -8.37 9.73 7.88
C SER A 22 -7.77 9.46 6.49
N ARG A 23 -6.82 8.53 6.38
CA ARG A 23 -6.23 8.14 5.10
C ARG A 23 -7.26 7.53 4.14
N ILE A 24 -8.17 6.70 4.65
CA ILE A 24 -9.25 6.12 3.85
C ILE A 24 -10.23 7.19 3.38
N MET A 25 -10.64 8.11 4.26
CA MET A 25 -11.56 9.20 3.92
C MET A 25 -10.96 10.16 2.88
N ALA A 26 -9.66 10.48 2.98
CA ALA A 26 -8.95 11.28 1.99
C ALA A 26 -9.01 10.62 0.60
N LEU A 27 -8.78 9.31 0.51
CA LEU A 27 -8.83 8.57 -0.74
C LEU A 27 -10.26 8.54 -1.35
N TYR A 28 -11.29 8.36 -0.52
CA TYR A 28 -12.67 8.41 -1.01
C TYR A 28 -13.08 9.80 -1.47
N ARG A 29 -12.67 10.86 -0.76
CA ARG A 29 -12.93 12.25 -1.15
C ARG A 29 -12.35 12.53 -2.54
N GLN A 30 -11.08 12.22 -2.75
CA GLN A 30 -10.41 12.40 -4.05
C GLN A 30 -11.16 11.67 -5.19
N ARG A 31 -11.62 10.44 -4.95
CA ARG A 31 -12.40 9.67 -5.94
C ARG A 31 -13.79 10.24 -6.22
N ILE A 32 -14.45 10.81 -5.22
CA ILE A 32 -15.77 11.42 -5.39
C ILE A 32 -15.61 12.72 -6.18
N GLU A 33 -14.63 13.55 -5.83
CA GLU A 33 -14.33 14.81 -6.51
C GLU A 33 -13.91 14.58 -7.97
N SER A 34 -13.12 13.53 -8.25
CA SER A 34 -12.74 13.19 -9.63
C SER A 34 -13.92 12.73 -10.50
N ARG A 35 -14.97 12.16 -9.90
CA ARG A 35 -16.15 11.63 -10.60
C ARG A 35 -17.35 12.58 -10.64
N THR A 36 -17.35 13.64 -9.83
CA THR A 36 -18.45 14.62 -9.75
C THR A 36 -18.29 15.76 -10.76
N ARG A 37 -17.10 15.90 -11.37
CA ARG A 37 -16.88 16.91 -12.41
C ARG A 37 -17.61 16.52 -13.70
N THR A 38 -18.36 17.47 -14.26
CA THR A 38 -19.30 17.25 -15.36
C THR A 38 -18.86 17.85 -16.70
N ASP A 39 -17.80 18.65 -16.71
CA ASP A 39 -17.28 19.26 -17.94
C ASP A 39 -16.37 18.25 -18.67
N ASP A 40 -16.45 18.17 -20.00
CA ASP A 40 -15.71 17.16 -20.77
C ASP A 40 -14.18 17.27 -20.57
N ASP A 41 -13.63 18.49 -20.49
CA ASP A 41 -12.22 18.74 -20.20
C ASP A 41 -11.82 18.23 -18.81
N ASP A 42 -12.74 18.29 -17.84
CA ASP A 42 -12.51 17.80 -16.49
C ASP A 42 -12.48 16.27 -16.42
N VAL A 43 -13.31 15.60 -17.22
CA VAL A 43 -13.36 14.14 -17.32
C VAL A 43 -12.06 13.59 -17.91
N GLU A 44 -11.54 14.21 -18.96
CA GLU A 44 -10.25 13.80 -19.55
C GLU A 44 -9.08 14.06 -18.58
N ALA A 45 -9.07 15.20 -17.88
CA ALA A 45 -8.09 15.48 -16.85
C ALA A 45 -8.16 14.46 -15.68
N ALA A 46 -9.37 14.03 -15.29
CA ALA A 46 -9.56 13.00 -14.27
C ALA A 46 -8.98 11.65 -14.72
N ARG A 47 -9.25 11.22 -15.96
CA ARG A 47 -8.72 9.97 -16.52
C ARG A 47 -7.20 9.98 -16.59
N LEU A 48 -6.60 11.08 -17.04
CA LEU A 48 -5.15 11.24 -17.09
C LEU A 48 -4.54 11.18 -15.69
N SER A 49 -5.16 11.83 -14.71
CA SER A 49 -4.71 11.78 -13.32
C SER A 49 -4.76 10.35 -12.75
N ASP A 50 -5.83 9.61 -13.02
CA ASP A 50 -5.97 8.22 -12.57
C ASP A 50 -4.90 7.31 -13.21
N ASP A 51 -4.59 7.50 -14.50
CA ASP A 51 -3.54 6.75 -15.18
C ASP A 51 -2.14 7.09 -14.65
N LEU A 52 -1.86 8.39 -14.41
CA LEU A 52 -0.62 8.83 -13.77
C LEU A 52 -0.46 8.24 -12.37
N GLU A 53 -1.52 8.22 -11.55
CA GLU A 53 -1.46 7.59 -10.22
C GLU A 53 -1.14 6.09 -10.34
N ARG A 54 -1.79 5.39 -11.28
CA ARG A 54 -1.53 3.97 -11.55
C ARG A 54 -0.07 3.73 -11.96
N GLN A 55 0.47 4.53 -12.87
CA GLN A 55 1.86 4.41 -13.33
C GLN A 55 2.86 4.66 -12.18
N LEU A 56 2.65 5.72 -11.40
CA LEU A 56 3.50 6.04 -10.24
C LEU A 56 3.45 4.93 -9.18
N ARG A 57 2.27 4.34 -8.95
CA ARG A 57 2.14 3.22 -8.01
C ARG A 57 2.89 1.99 -8.48
N LEU A 58 2.78 1.63 -9.76
CA LEU A 58 3.54 0.50 -10.33
C LEU A 58 5.05 0.75 -10.25
N ALA A 59 5.52 1.97 -10.52
CA ALA A 59 6.94 2.33 -10.38
C ALA A 59 7.42 2.19 -8.92
N GLY A 60 6.60 2.63 -7.95
CA GLY A 60 6.90 2.48 -6.53
C GLY A 60 7.01 1.02 -6.09
N LEU A 61 6.06 0.18 -6.49
CA LEU A 61 6.08 -1.26 -6.18
C LEU A 61 7.29 -1.97 -6.81
N ALA A 62 7.63 -1.63 -8.05
CA ALA A 62 8.81 -2.18 -8.70
C ALA A 62 10.10 -1.81 -7.95
N ALA A 63 10.21 -0.55 -7.50
CA ALA A 63 11.34 -0.08 -6.70
C ALA A 63 11.41 -0.79 -5.34
N GLU A 64 10.28 -0.95 -4.65
CA GLU A 64 10.20 -1.66 -3.36
C GLU A 64 10.66 -3.11 -3.51
N ARG A 65 10.22 -3.81 -4.55
CA ARG A 65 10.65 -5.19 -4.82
C ARG A 65 12.16 -5.29 -5.07
N ILE A 66 12.74 -4.34 -5.80
CA ILE A 66 14.20 -4.28 -6.03
C ILE A 66 14.93 -4.15 -4.69
N GLU A 67 14.44 -3.26 -3.81
CA GLU A 67 15.05 -3.02 -2.51
C GLU A 67 14.92 -4.23 -1.58
N LEU A 68 13.76 -4.88 -1.53
CA LEU A 68 13.58 -6.12 -0.76
C LEU A 68 14.52 -7.23 -1.23
N ARG A 69 14.71 -7.38 -2.55
CA ARG A 69 15.70 -8.33 -3.11
C ARG A 69 17.13 -7.95 -2.74
N ARG A 70 17.46 -6.65 -2.71
CA ARG A 70 18.76 -6.15 -2.26
C ARG A 70 19.00 -6.50 -0.79
N MET A 71 18.03 -6.21 0.09
CA MET A 71 18.09 -6.52 1.51
C MET A 71 18.26 -8.02 1.78
N ALA A 72 17.54 -8.86 1.03
CA ALA A 72 17.67 -10.32 1.12
C ALA A 72 19.07 -10.81 0.72
N ARG A 73 19.63 -10.29 -0.40
CA ARG A 73 21.01 -10.61 -0.82
C ARG A 73 22.05 -10.15 0.19
N SER A 74 21.82 -9.01 0.85
CA SER A 74 22.67 -8.48 1.91
C SER A 74 22.46 -9.12 3.29
N ARG A 75 21.56 -10.13 3.41
CA ARG A 75 21.20 -10.79 4.68
C ARG A 75 20.70 -9.82 5.77
N LEU A 76 20.11 -8.70 5.37
CA LEU A 76 19.49 -7.74 6.29
C LEU A 76 18.11 -8.21 6.76
N ILE A 77 17.48 -9.10 5.99
CA ILE A 77 16.24 -9.79 6.31
C ILE A 77 16.43 -11.28 6.03
N ASP A 78 15.76 -12.13 6.82
CA ASP A 78 15.78 -13.57 6.56
C ASP A 78 14.98 -13.94 5.30
N GLU A 79 15.25 -15.12 4.76
CA GLU A 79 14.65 -15.59 3.52
C GLU A 79 13.12 -15.73 3.59
N GLY A 80 12.58 -16.16 4.73
CA GLY A 80 11.14 -16.30 4.94
C GLY A 80 10.45 -14.95 4.90
N THR A 81 11.00 -13.96 5.62
CA THR A 81 10.51 -12.58 5.60
C THR A 81 10.61 -11.96 4.21
N ALA A 82 11.76 -12.11 3.54
CA ALA A 82 11.94 -11.60 2.18
C ALA A 82 10.91 -12.17 1.20
N ARG A 83 10.69 -13.49 1.24
CA ARG A 83 9.74 -14.18 0.36
C ARG A 83 8.30 -13.71 0.60
N LYS A 84 7.93 -13.48 1.86
CA LYS A 84 6.59 -12.97 2.21
C LYS A 84 6.39 -11.55 1.70
N LEU A 85 7.32 -10.63 1.98
CA LEU A 85 7.22 -9.23 1.56
C LEU A 85 7.23 -9.08 0.05
N ILE A 86 8.12 -9.78 -0.66
CA ILE A 86 8.16 -9.76 -2.13
C ILE A 86 6.82 -10.27 -2.71
N ARG A 87 6.25 -11.33 -2.15
CA ARG A 87 4.95 -11.84 -2.59
C ARG A 87 3.82 -10.84 -2.34
N GLU A 88 3.85 -10.11 -1.23
CA GLU A 88 2.87 -9.05 -0.96
C GLU A 88 2.96 -7.92 -2.00
N VAL A 89 4.18 -7.50 -2.36
CA VAL A 89 4.41 -6.51 -3.43
C VAL A 89 3.93 -7.05 -4.78
N ASP A 90 4.25 -8.29 -5.14
CA ASP A 90 3.82 -8.91 -6.40
C ASP A 90 2.27 -8.99 -6.48
N LEU A 91 1.59 -9.30 -5.37
CA LEU A 91 0.12 -9.29 -5.32
C LEU A 91 -0.47 -7.87 -5.46
N GLN A 92 0.22 -6.85 -4.94
CA GLN A 92 -0.18 -5.46 -5.15
C GLN A 92 0.02 -5.05 -6.62
N GLU A 93 1.12 -5.43 -7.26
CA GLU A 93 1.34 -5.14 -8.68
C GLU A 93 0.24 -5.75 -9.55
N LEU A 94 -0.15 -7.00 -9.31
CA LEU A 94 -1.26 -7.66 -10.05
C LEU A 94 -2.61 -6.94 -9.91
N ARG A 95 -2.81 -6.16 -8.84
CA ARG A 95 -4.03 -5.38 -8.65
C ARG A 95 -4.03 -4.09 -9.49
N TYR A 96 -2.85 -3.57 -9.82
CA TYR A 96 -2.69 -2.32 -10.56
C TYR A 96 -2.25 -2.54 -12.01
N SER A 97 -1.74 -3.71 -12.39
CA SER A 97 -1.46 -4.09 -13.79
C SER A 97 -2.76 -4.32 -14.55
#